data_AF-A0A7L3HI37-F1
#
_entry.id   AF-A0A7L3HI37-F1
#
_cell.length_a   1.000
_cell.length_b   1.000
_cell.length_c   1.000
_cell.angle_alpha   90.00
_cell.angle_beta   90.00
_cell.angle_gamma   90.00
#
_symmetry.space_group_name_H-M   'P 1'
#
loop_
_entity.id
_entity.type
_entity.pdbx_description
1 polymer ?
#
loop_
_entity_poly.entity_id
_entity_poly.type
_entity_poly.pdbx_seq_one_letter_code
_entity_poly.pdbx_strand_id
1 'polypeptide(L)'
;YYLMNIHVQPRTIYLCRHGESESNLVGRIGGDSGLSARGKQFSQALKKFIEEQEIVDLKVWTSQLKRTIQTAESLGVLYEQWKILNEIDA
;
A
#
# COMPACT_ATOMS: atom_id res chain seq x y z
N TYR A 1 -20.43 -19.25 -5.96
CA TYR A 1 -19.27 -18.39 -6.25
C TYR A 1 -18.37 -18.15 -5.02
N TYR A 2 -18.88 -17.64 -3.89
CA TYR A 2 -18.05 -17.38 -2.69
C TYR A 2 -17.26 -18.60 -2.20
N LEU A 3 -17.92 -19.76 -2.04
CA LEU A 3 -17.27 -21.00 -1.59
C LEU A 3 -16.19 -21.52 -2.56
N MET A 4 -16.17 -21.07 -3.82
CA MET A 4 -15.12 -21.43 -4.78
C MET A 4 -13.84 -20.61 -4.60
N ASN A 5 -13.87 -19.54 -3.77
CA ASN A 5 -12.76 -18.61 -3.56
C ASN A 5 -12.25 -18.60 -2.11
N ILE A 6 -12.86 -19.37 -1.20
CA ILE A 6 -12.32 -19.54 0.15
C ILE A 6 -11.14 -20.50 0.12
N HIS A 7 -10.18 -20.29 1.03
CA HIS A 7 -8.98 -21.11 1.13
C HIS A 7 -8.76 -21.44 2.60
N VAL A 8 -8.34 -22.68 2.87
CA VAL A 8 -8.06 -23.18 4.22
C VAL A 8 -6.56 -23.29 4.51
N GLN A 9 -5.71 -23.13 3.49
CA GLN A 9 -4.27 -23.06 3.65
C GLN A 9 -3.90 -21.81 4.47
N PRO A 10 -3.02 -21.93 5.49
CA PRO A 10 -2.55 -20.78 6.25
C PRO A 10 -1.88 -19.75 5.35
N ARG A 11 -2.22 -18.47 5.55
CA ARG A 11 -1.60 -17.32 4.89
C ARG A 11 -1.78 -16.07 5.73
N THR A 12 -0.91 -15.09 5.52
CA THR A 12 -0.99 -13.79 6.19
C THR A 12 -1.35 -12.71 5.18
N ILE A 13 -2.30 -11.85 5.53
CA ILE A 13 -2.68 -10.68 4.73
C ILE A 13 -2.31 -9.43 5.54
N TYR A 14 -1.45 -8.60 4.99
CA TYR A 14 -1.06 -7.32 5.59
C TYR A 14 -1.84 -6.18 4.93
N LEU A 15 -2.41 -5.31 5.75
CA LEU A 15 -3.14 -4.12 5.29
C LEU A 15 -2.54 -2.89 5.95
N CYS A 16 -2.18 -1.90 5.12
CA CYS A 16 -1.79 -0.58 5.57
C CYS A 16 -2.29 0.48 4.58
N ARG A 17 -2.35 1.72 5.02
CA ARG A 17 -2.56 2.87 4.12
C ARG A 17 -1.23 3.24 3.45
N HIS A 18 -1.29 4.12 2.46
CA HIS A 18 -0.11 4.83 1.98
C HIS A 18 0.55 5.62 3.13
N GLY A 19 1.85 5.93 2.99
CA GLY A 19 2.50 6.90 3.86
C GLY A 19 1.80 8.26 3.84
N GLU A 20 1.92 9.04 4.91
CA GLU A 20 1.30 10.38 5.01
C GLU A 20 1.53 11.22 3.74
N SER A 21 0.48 11.82 3.19
CA SER A 21 0.53 12.62 1.95
C SER A 21 0.49 14.13 2.22
N GLU A 22 0.85 14.93 1.22
CA GLU A 22 0.72 16.40 1.30
C GLU A 22 -0.73 16.84 1.57
N SER A 23 -1.72 16.16 0.97
CA SER A 23 -3.14 16.46 1.26
C SER A 23 -3.52 16.13 2.70
N ASN A 24 -2.92 15.10 3.31
CA ASN A 24 -3.17 14.79 4.71
C ASN A 24 -2.68 15.90 5.65
N LEU A 25 -1.53 16.52 5.34
CA LEU A 25 -0.99 17.62 6.15
C LEU A 25 -1.93 18.84 6.20
N VAL A 26 -2.63 19.11 5.09
CA VAL A 26 -3.58 20.22 4.98
C VAL A 26 -5.03 19.81 5.26
N GLY A 27 -5.27 18.56 5.69
CA GLY A 27 -6.62 18.04 5.98
C GLY A 27 -7.54 17.93 4.76
N ARG A 28 -6.97 17.87 3.55
CA ARG A 28 -7.73 17.75 2.30
C ARG A 28 -8.05 16.29 2.01
N ILE A 29 -9.31 16.02 1.69
CA ILE A 29 -9.82 14.70 1.31
C ILE A 29 -9.68 14.52 -0.21
N GLY A 30 -9.43 13.29 -0.65
CA GLY A 30 -9.34 12.92 -2.07
C GLY A 30 -8.07 13.41 -2.77
N GLY A 31 -8.16 13.55 -4.09
CA GLY A 31 -7.06 13.97 -4.95
C GLY A 31 -5.94 12.93 -5.09
N ASP A 32 -4.85 13.36 -5.71
CA ASP A 32 -3.70 12.51 -6.06
C ASP A 32 -2.34 13.09 -5.62
N SER A 33 -2.31 13.66 -4.42
CA SER A 33 -1.07 14.19 -3.85
C SER A 33 -0.08 13.07 -3.52
N GLY A 34 1.22 13.35 -3.68
CA GLY A 34 2.31 12.46 -3.28
C GLY A 34 2.55 12.43 -1.77
N LEU A 35 3.55 11.63 -1.38
CA LEU A 35 3.98 11.47 0.01
C LEU A 35 4.65 12.73 0.58
N SER A 36 4.34 13.02 1.83
CA SER A 36 5.08 13.96 2.67
C SER A 36 6.48 13.43 3.01
N ALA A 37 7.31 14.26 3.63
CA ALA A 37 8.62 13.82 4.15
C ALA A 37 8.46 12.65 5.14
N ARG A 38 7.47 12.71 6.03
CA ARG A 38 7.14 11.61 6.97
C ARG A 38 6.55 10.40 6.25
N GLY A 39 5.77 10.60 5.20
CA GLY A 39 5.26 9.50 4.36
C GLY A 39 6.39 8.70 3.71
N LYS A 40 7.45 9.36 3.26
CA LYS A 40 8.66 8.69 2.73
C LYS A 40 9.43 7.95 3.83
N GLN A 41 9.49 8.48 5.04
CA GLN A 41 10.09 7.76 6.18
C GLN A 41 9.29 6.50 6.51
N PHE A 42 7.96 6.59 6.48
CA PHE A 42 7.09 5.42 6.65
C PHE A 42 7.36 4.35 5.59
N SER A 43 7.51 4.71 4.31
CA SER A 43 7.75 3.72 3.25
C SER A 43 9.09 2.99 3.42
N GLN A 44 10.13 3.68 3.92
CA GLN A 44 11.40 3.04 4.28
C GLN A 44 11.28 2.14 5.52
N ALA A 45 10.51 2.55 6.53
CA ALA A 45 10.24 1.71 7.70
C ALA A 45 9.43 0.46 7.32
N LEU A 46 8.46 0.60 6.40
CA LEU A 46 7.69 -0.52 5.86
C LEU A 46 8.58 -1.50 5.11
N LYS A 47 9.53 -1.01 4.31
CA LYS A 47 10.53 -1.86 3.65
C LYS A 47 11.26 -2.72 4.67
N LYS A 48 11.85 -2.08 5.69
CA LYS A 48 12.58 -2.78 6.74
C LYS A 48 11.71 -3.81 7.46
N PHE A 49 10.47 -3.46 7.79
CA PHE A 49 9.51 -4.38 8.40
C PHE A 49 9.28 -5.61 7.53
N ILE A 50 9.03 -5.43 6.23
CA ILE A 50 8.79 -6.53 5.29
C ILE A 50 10.03 -7.43 5.15
N GLU A 51 11.23 -6.85 5.08
CA GLU A 51 12.50 -7.60 5.07
C GLU A 51 12.66 -8.45 6.33
N GLU A 52 12.34 -7.90 7.52
CA GLU A 52 12.41 -8.62 8.80
C GLU A 52 11.38 -9.75 8.94
N GLN A 53 10.27 -9.70 8.20
CA GLN A 53 9.25 -10.75 8.23
C GLN A 53 9.60 -11.97 7.36
N GLU A 54 10.64 -11.88 6.50
CA GLU A 54 11.09 -12.96 5.61
C GLU A 54 9.94 -13.65 4.82
N ILE A 55 8.99 -12.86 4.31
CA ILE A 55 7.77 -13.37 3.68
C ILE A 55 8.11 -13.99 2.32
N VAL A 56 7.86 -15.29 2.19
CA VAL A 56 8.00 -16.01 0.91
C VAL A 56 6.85 -15.63 -0.03
N ASP A 57 7.17 -15.38 -1.30
CA ASP A 57 6.23 -15.05 -2.38
C ASP A 57 5.27 -13.88 -2.07
N LEU A 58 5.80 -12.83 -1.42
CA LEU A 58 5.03 -11.63 -1.11
C LEU A 58 4.45 -10.98 -2.38
N LYS A 59 3.13 -10.84 -2.41
CA LYS A 59 2.42 -10.03 -3.40
C LYS A 59 2.07 -8.67 -2.82
N VAL A 60 2.45 -7.61 -3.54
CA VAL A 60 2.14 -6.23 -3.15
C VAL A 60 1.12 -5.65 -4.11
N TRP A 61 0.03 -5.12 -3.55
CA TRP A 61 -1.02 -4.44 -4.31
C TRP A 61 -1.14 -2.99 -3.86
N THR A 62 -1.33 -2.10 -4.83
CA THR A 62 -1.55 -0.66 -4.60
C THR A 62 -2.79 -0.20 -5.34
N SER A 63 -3.32 0.96 -4.93
CA SER A 63 -4.23 1.72 -5.79
C SER A 63 -3.48 2.34 -6.96
N GLN A 64 -4.19 2.97 -7.90
CA GLN A 64 -3.58 3.77 -8.97
C GLN A 64 -3.18 5.19 -8.52
N LEU A 65 -3.39 5.53 -7.24
CA LEU A 65 -3.07 6.85 -6.71
C LEU A 65 -1.59 6.94 -6.31
N LYS A 66 -0.97 8.07 -6.65
CA LYS A 66 0.46 8.37 -6.51
C LYS A 66 1.03 8.00 -5.14
N ARG A 67 0.30 8.32 -4.07
CA ARG A 67 0.71 8.03 -2.68
C ARG A 67 0.87 6.54 -2.38
N THR A 68 0.00 5.66 -2.88
CA THR A 68 0.17 4.21 -2.67
C THR A 68 1.31 3.67 -3.52
N ILE A 69 1.44 4.18 -4.76
CA ILE A 69 2.53 3.79 -5.67
C ILE A 69 3.89 4.16 -5.07
N GLN A 70 4.08 5.40 -4.64
CA GLN A 70 5.33 5.86 -4.02
C GLN A 70 5.69 5.10 -2.73
N THR A 71 4.67 4.66 -1.98
CA THR A 71 4.90 3.81 -0.79
C THR A 71 5.47 2.45 -1.21
N ALA A 72 4.90 1.82 -2.23
CA ALA A 72 5.35 0.51 -2.72
C ALA A 72 6.68 0.56 -3.49
N GLU A 73 6.95 1.64 -4.23
CA GLU A 73 8.24 1.86 -4.93
C GLU A 73 9.43 1.75 -3.96
N SER A 74 9.26 2.21 -2.72
CA SER A 74 10.31 2.14 -1.70
C SER A 74 10.64 0.71 -1.28
N LEU A 75 9.73 -0.25 -1.46
CA LEU A 75 9.93 -1.65 -1.07
C LEU A 75 10.92 -2.38 -1.99
N GLY A 76 11.12 -1.90 -3.23
CA GLY A 76 12.02 -2.53 -4.20
C GLY A 76 11.55 -3.90 -4.72
N VAL A 77 10.26 -4.22 -4.55
CA VAL A 77 9.62 -5.44 -5.05
C VAL A 77 8.62 -5.12 -6.15
N LEU A 78 8.24 -6.12 -6.94
CA LEU A 78 7.15 -5.99 -7.90
C LEU A 78 5.82 -5.76 -7.17
N TYR A 79 5.01 -4.86 -7.72
CA TYR A 79 3.68 -4.56 -7.21
C TYR A 79 2.69 -4.39 -8.36
N GLU A 80 1.41 -4.70 -8.09
CA GLU A 80 0.32 -4.55 -9.04
C GLU A 80 -0.57 -3.38 -8.64
N GLN A 81 -1.00 -2.58 -9.62
CA GLN A 81 -1.87 -1.42 -9.40
C GLN A 81 -3.30 -1.76 -9.77
N TRP A 82 -4.22 -1.53 -8.84
CA TRP A 82 -5.63 -1.87 -8.99
C TRP A 82 -6.50 -0.62 -8.86
N LYS A 83 -7.22 -0.25 -9.93
CA LYS A 83 -8.14 0.90 -9.91
C LYS A 83 -9.24 0.78 -8.86
N ILE A 84 -9.69 -0.45 -8.60
CA ILE A 84 -10.72 -0.74 -7.59
C ILE A 84 -10.24 -0.52 -6.15
N LEU A 85 -8.93 -0.36 -5.93
CA LEU A 85 -8.35 0.00 -4.64
C LEU A 85 -8.18 1.52 -4.47
N ASN A 86 -8.64 2.32 -5.44
CA ASN A 86 -8.64 3.77 -5.29
C ASN A 86 -9.49 4.19 -4.09
N GLU A 87 -9.07 5.29 -3.47
CA GLU A 87 -9.85 5.95 -2.43
C GLU A 87 -11.25 6.28 -2.93
N ILE A 88 -12.21 6.34 -2.00
CA ILE A 88 -13.59 6.74 -2.31
C ILE A 88 -13.59 8.09 -3.06
N ASP A 89 -14.41 8.17 -4.11
CA ASP A 89 -14.63 9.42 -4.84
C ASP A 89 -15.55 10.32 -4.00
N ALA A 90 -15.10 11.54 -3.74
CA ALA A 90 -15.68 12.46 -2.76
C ALA A 90 -16.20 13.75 -3.41
#